data_AF-A0A8T4NLT9-F1
#
_entry.id   AF-A0A8T4NLT9-F1
#
_cell.length_a   1.000
_cell.length_b   1.000
_cell.length_c   1.000
_cell.angle_alpha   90.00
_cell.angle_beta   90.00
_cell.angle_gamma   90.00
#
_symmetry.space_group_name_H-M   'P 1'
#
loop_
_entity.id
_entity.type
_entity.pdbx_description
1 polymer ?
#
loop_
_entity_poly.entity_id
_entity_poly.type
_entity_poly.pdbx_seq_one_letter_code
_entity_poly.pdbx_strand_id
1 'polypeptide(L)'
;MAPLGIFGGDWFNQIVLPFALVFTLIFAILEKSKILGDSKHQINSIISLVIAFILIAVEQARIVIVEVVPVIAVLAVLILVFMIILGFVGGTTKEGNINKGLGIAIAILTGIILIGAVLWSTGWLSKIIETGKGSAGNMVLQSVVFVVIILVVIIVAMKGKNESKEE
;
A
#
# COMPACT_ATOMS: atom_id res chain seq x y z
N MET A 1 7.50 23.19 -17.46
CA MET A 1 6.18 22.56 -17.65
C MET A 1 5.14 23.48 -17.03
N ALA A 2 4.11 23.89 -17.78
CA ALA A 2 3.07 24.75 -17.22
C ALA A 2 2.35 23.99 -16.08
N PRO A 3 2.05 24.64 -14.93
CA PRO A 3 1.23 24.01 -13.90
C PRO A 3 -0.11 23.58 -14.52
N LEU A 4 -0.55 22.36 -14.22
CA LEU A 4 -1.78 21.75 -14.71
C LEU A 4 -3.01 22.51 -14.18
N GLY A 5 -3.27 23.72 -14.67
CA GLY A 5 -4.39 24.57 -14.25
C GLY A 5 -4.56 24.66 -12.73
N ILE A 6 -5.81 24.72 -12.27
CA ILE A 6 -6.17 24.76 -10.84
C ILE A 6 -5.71 23.51 -10.06
N PHE A 7 -5.45 22.40 -10.73
CA PHE A 7 -5.05 21.12 -10.12
C PHE A 7 -3.53 21.03 -9.86
N GLY A 8 -2.73 21.87 -10.53
CA GLY A 8 -1.29 21.96 -10.32
C GLY A 8 -0.89 22.95 -9.23
N GLY A 9 -1.84 23.68 -8.64
CA GLY A 9 -1.56 24.68 -7.61
C GLY A 9 -1.26 24.03 -6.26
N ASP A 10 -0.24 24.54 -5.57
CA ASP A 10 0.14 24.07 -4.22
C ASP A 10 -1.02 24.11 -3.23
N TRP A 11 -1.89 25.12 -3.32
CA TRP A 11 -3.11 25.21 -2.52
C TRP A 11 -4.05 24.01 -2.71
N PHE A 12 -4.23 23.54 -3.94
CA PHE A 12 -5.14 22.42 -4.20
C PHE A 12 -4.58 21.12 -3.61
N ASN A 13 -3.30 20.85 -3.85
CA ASN A 13 -2.65 19.62 -3.39
C ASN A 13 -2.43 19.60 -1.87
N GLN A 14 -2.10 20.75 -1.28
CA GLN A 14 -1.81 20.81 0.15
C GLN A 14 -3.05 21.03 1.00
N ILE A 15 -4.15 21.57 0.46
CA ILE A 15 -5.35 21.91 1.26
C ILE A 15 -6.57 21.12 0.80
N VAL A 16 -6.94 21.23 -0.47
CA VAL A 16 -8.21 20.68 -0.97
C VAL A 16 -8.19 19.14 -0.98
N LEU A 17 -7.11 18.54 -1.48
CA LEU A 17 -6.96 17.08 -1.51
C LEU A 17 -6.99 16.43 -0.12
N PRO A 18 -6.14 16.82 0.86
CA PRO A 18 -6.18 16.22 2.18
C PRO A 18 -7.51 16.49 2.90
N PHE A 19 -8.14 17.65 2.69
CA PHE A 19 -9.46 17.96 3.23
C PHE A 19 -10.51 16.97 2.73
N ALA A 20 -10.66 16.85 1.42
CA ALA A 20 -11.67 15.99 0.80
C ALA A 20 -11.46 14.52 1.19
N LEU A 21 -10.19 14.09 1.27
CA LEU A 21 -9.85 12.73 1.66
C LEU A 21 -10.21 12.46 3.12
N VAL A 22 -9.81 13.32 4.04
CA VAL A 22 -10.11 13.14 5.47
C VAL A 22 -11.61 13.20 5.72
N PHE A 23 -12.28 14.18 5.12
CA PHE A 23 -13.74 14.29 5.19
C PHE A 23 -14.41 12.98 4.76
N THR A 24 -14.07 12.48 3.56
CA THR A 24 -14.69 11.27 3.00
C THR A 24 -14.33 10.03 3.80
N LEU A 25 -13.08 9.90 4.25
CA LEU A 25 -12.61 8.74 5.00
C LEU A 25 -13.28 8.65 6.37
N ILE A 26 -13.31 9.76 7.11
CA ILE A 26 -13.97 9.81 8.42
C ILE A 26 -15.47 9.57 8.26
N PHE A 27 -16.10 10.16 7.23
CA PHE A 27 -17.51 9.93 6.94
C PHE A 27 -17.79 8.44 6.67
N ALA A 28 -16.99 7.82 5.82
CA ALA A 28 -17.10 6.40 5.49
C ALA A 28 -16.88 5.51 6.72
N ILE A 29 -15.95 5.85 7.60
CA ILE A 29 -15.69 5.12 8.85
C ILE A 29 -16.90 5.24 9.80
N LEU A 30 -17.44 6.44 9.99
CA LEU A 30 -18.62 6.66 10.85
C LEU A 30 -19.85 5.93 10.31
N GLU A 31 -20.06 5.96 8.99
CA GLU A 31 -21.14 5.22 8.32
C GLU A 31 -20.99 3.71 8.46
N LYS A 32 -19.80 3.17 8.23
CA LYS A 32 -19.57 1.72 8.29
C LYS A 32 -19.60 1.19 9.73
N SER A 33 -19.12 1.98 10.69
CA SER A 33 -19.07 1.60 12.11
C SER A 33 -20.39 1.80 12.82
N LYS A 34 -21.29 2.66 12.31
CA LYS A 34 -22.59 2.99 12.92
C LYS A 34 -22.48 3.48 14.37
N ILE A 35 -21.37 4.14 14.71
CA ILE A 35 -21.03 4.52 16.10
C ILE A 35 -22.05 5.49 16.74
N LEU A 36 -22.71 6.32 15.93
CA LEU A 36 -23.73 7.28 16.38
C LEU A 36 -25.17 6.76 16.24
N GLY A 37 -25.32 5.48 15.88
CA GLY A 37 -26.59 4.83 15.59
C GLY A 37 -26.95 4.80 14.11
N ASP A 38 -27.92 3.95 13.78
CA ASP A 38 -28.40 3.77 12.42
C ASP A 38 -29.06 5.05 11.87
N SER A 39 -28.86 5.31 10.57
CA SER A 39 -29.48 6.41 9.82
C SER A 39 -29.11 7.83 10.26
N LYS A 40 -27.99 8.01 10.99
CA LYS A 40 -27.48 9.34 11.40
C LYS A 40 -26.53 9.98 10.37
N HIS A 41 -26.85 9.86 9.08
CA HIS A 41 -26.02 10.33 7.96
C HIS A 41 -25.68 11.82 8.03
N GLN A 42 -26.64 12.68 8.36
CA GLN A 42 -26.41 14.12 8.49
C GLN A 42 -25.39 14.44 9.60
N ILE A 43 -25.51 13.78 10.75
CA ILE A 43 -24.61 13.99 11.89
C ILE A 43 -23.20 13.49 11.54
N ASN A 44 -23.10 12.31 10.92
CA ASN A 44 -21.82 11.77 10.45
C ASN A 44 -21.13 12.74 9.49
N SER A 45 -21.87 13.35 8.55
CA SER A 45 -21.33 14.32 7.60
C SER A 45 -20.82 15.60 8.28
N ILE A 46 -21.56 16.13 9.24
CA ILE A 46 -21.16 17.35 9.99
C ILE A 46 -19.91 17.07 10.81
N ILE A 47 -19.85 15.94 11.52
CA ILE A 47 -18.69 15.59 12.35
C ILE A 47 -17.44 15.38 11.48
N SER A 48 -17.58 14.68 10.36
CA SER A 48 -16.47 14.46 9.41
C SER A 48 -15.98 15.78 8.83
N LEU A 49 -16.89 16.72 8.54
CA LEU A 49 -16.56 18.06 8.05
C LEU A 49 -15.77 18.86 9.08
N VAL A 50 -16.20 18.86 10.34
CA VAL A 50 -15.50 19.53 11.43
C VAL A 50 -14.11 18.93 11.63
N ILE A 51 -13.97 17.61 11.62
CA ILE A 51 -12.67 16.93 11.75
C ILE A 51 -11.75 17.30 10.58
N ALA A 52 -12.26 17.31 9.34
CA ALA A 52 -11.49 17.70 8.17
C ALA A 52 -11.00 19.15 8.26
N PHE A 53 -11.83 20.09 8.73
CA PHE A 53 -11.41 21.47 8.95
C PHE A 53 -10.35 21.61 10.05
N ILE A 54 -10.50 20.90 11.18
CA ILE A 54 -9.48 20.87 12.24
C ILE A 54 -8.15 20.38 11.68
N LEU A 55 -8.17 19.34 10.84
CA LEU A 55 -6.95 18.81 10.24
C LEU A 55 -6.25 19.82 9.33
N ILE A 56 -7.00 20.54 8.50
CA ILE A 56 -6.43 21.55 7.61
C ILE A 56 -5.85 22.72 8.40
N ALA A 57 -6.49 23.11 9.51
CA ALA A 57 -6.00 24.17 10.38
C ALA A 57 -4.63 23.84 11.00
N VAL A 58 -4.31 22.55 11.20
CA VAL A 58 -3.03 22.10 11.76
C VAL A 58 -2.06 21.70 10.64
N GLU A 59 -1.08 22.56 10.37
CA GLU A 59 -0.09 22.34 9.32
C GLU A 59 0.67 21.01 9.44
N GLN A 60 1.11 20.65 10.64
CA GLN A 60 1.86 19.41 10.86
C GLN A 60 1.02 18.16 10.54
N ALA A 61 -0.26 18.17 10.93
CA ALA A 61 -1.17 17.05 10.64
C ALA A 61 -1.43 16.93 9.13
N ARG A 62 -1.60 18.07 8.45
CA ARG A 62 -1.79 18.14 7.01
C ARG A 62 -0.59 17.60 6.23
N ILE A 63 0.63 17.99 6.60
CA ILE A 63 1.87 17.51 5.94
C ILE A 63 1.96 15.99 6.02
N VAL A 64 1.74 15.42 7.22
CA VAL A 64 1.77 13.95 7.39
C VAL A 64 0.77 13.26 6.47
N ILE A 65 -0.45 13.79 6.33
CA ILE A 65 -1.45 13.21 5.42
C ILE A 65 -1.00 13.30 3.96
N VAL A 66 -0.49 14.45 3.52
CA VAL A 66 -0.02 14.64 2.15
C VAL A 66 1.11 13.66 1.80
N GLU A 67 1.97 13.31 2.76
CA GLU A 67 3.07 12.36 2.56
C GLU A 67 2.60 10.88 2.65
N VAL A 68 1.71 10.56 3.58
CA VAL A 68 1.29 9.18 3.85
C VAL A 68 0.21 8.68 2.89
N VAL A 69 -0.73 9.55 2.51
CA VAL A 69 -1.86 9.18 1.63
C VAL A 69 -1.42 8.56 0.31
N PRO A 70 -0.46 9.13 -0.45
CA PRO A 70 -0.03 8.55 -1.71
C PRO A 70 0.50 7.12 -1.52
N VAL A 71 1.24 6.88 -0.44
CA VAL A 71 1.77 5.56 -0.10
C VAL A 71 0.63 4.57 0.16
N ILE A 72 -0.35 4.95 0.98
CA ILE A 72 -1.52 4.10 1.28
C ILE A 72 -2.33 3.83 0.01
N ALA A 73 -2.56 4.84 -0.84
CA ALA A 73 -3.32 4.69 -2.07
C ALA A 73 -2.63 3.70 -3.03
N VAL A 74 -1.31 3.83 -3.20
CA VAL A 74 -0.51 2.88 -3.99
C VAL A 74 -0.62 1.48 -3.40
N LEU A 75 -0.45 1.31 -2.08
CA LEU A 75 -0.57 0.01 -1.42
C LEU A 75 -1.96 -0.62 -1.60
N ALA A 76 -3.03 0.17 -1.47
CA ALA A 76 -4.40 -0.31 -1.67
C ALA A 76 -4.63 -0.81 -3.10
N VAL A 77 -4.18 -0.05 -4.10
CA VAL A 77 -4.24 -0.45 -5.52
C VAL A 77 -3.45 -1.74 -5.75
N LEU A 78 -2.28 -1.89 -5.13
CA LEU A 78 -1.46 -3.09 -5.29
C LEU A 78 -2.08 -4.33 -4.64
N ILE A 79 -2.66 -4.19 -3.45
CA ILE A 79 -3.40 -5.28 -2.82
C ILE A 79 -4.58 -5.68 -3.71
N LEU A 80 -5.30 -4.71 -4.27
CA LEU A 80 -6.40 -4.96 -5.19
C LEU A 80 -5.93 -5.70 -6.45
N VAL A 81 -4.86 -5.22 -7.10
CA VAL A 81 -4.27 -5.88 -8.28
C VAL A 81 -3.78 -7.29 -7.94
N PHE A 82 -3.12 -7.45 -6.79
CA PHE A 82 -2.67 -8.74 -6.29
C PHE A 82 -3.85 -9.70 -6.08
N MET A 83 -4.92 -9.26 -5.42
CA MET A 83 -6.13 -10.06 -5.23
C MET A 83 -6.83 -10.40 -6.55
N ILE A 84 -6.83 -9.52 -7.54
CA ILE A 84 -7.37 -9.82 -8.88
C ILE A 84 -6.54 -10.91 -9.55
N ILE A 85 -5.21 -10.81 -9.52
CA ILE A 85 -4.33 -11.81 -10.13
C ILE A 85 -4.47 -13.15 -9.41
N LEU A 86 -4.52 -13.17 -8.08
CA LEU A 86 -4.77 -14.39 -7.32
C LEU A 86 -6.17 -14.97 -7.60
N GLY A 87 -7.18 -14.12 -7.72
CA GLY A 87 -8.53 -14.53 -8.09
C GLY A 87 -8.59 -15.12 -9.50
N PHE A 88 -7.81 -14.60 -10.43
CA PHE A 88 -7.67 -15.13 -11.79
C PHE A 88 -6.95 -16.48 -11.80
N VAL A 89 -5.86 -16.61 -11.05
CA VAL A 89 -5.04 -17.84 -10.95
C VAL A 89 -5.74 -18.94 -10.14
N GLY A 90 -6.52 -18.57 -9.12
CA GLY A 90 -7.32 -19.48 -8.28
C GLY A 90 -8.73 -19.75 -8.83
N GLY A 91 -9.22 -18.93 -9.76
CA GLY A 91 -10.51 -19.12 -10.42
C GLY A 91 -10.53 -20.28 -11.41
N THR A 92 -9.37 -20.68 -11.93
CA THR A 92 -9.20 -21.82 -12.83
C THR A 92 -9.17 -23.17 -12.11
N THR A 93 -9.10 -23.20 -10.77
CA THR A 93 -8.90 -24.43 -9.98
C THR A 93 -10.18 -25.26 -9.79
N LYS A 94 -11.35 -24.79 -10.22
CA LYS A 94 -12.58 -25.57 -10.11
C LYS A 94 -12.79 -26.60 -11.23
N GLU A 95 -12.15 -26.44 -12.40
CA GLU A 95 -12.30 -27.39 -13.51
C GLU A 95 -11.06 -27.52 -14.43
N GLY A 96 -10.03 -26.69 -14.26
CA GLY A 96 -8.77 -26.79 -15.01
C GLY A 96 -7.63 -27.22 -14.09
N ASN A 97 -6.95 -28.31 -14.45
CA ASN A 97 -5.88 -28.99 -13.71
C ASN A 97 -4.59 -28.14 -13.56
N ILE A 98 -4.71 -26.93 -13.00
CA ILE A 98 -3.55 -26.13 -12.61
C ILE A 98 -3.04 -26.75 -11.31
N ASN A 99 -1.89 -27.41 -11.41
CA ASN A 99 -1.16 -27.94 -10.27
C ASN A 99 -1.06 -26.85 -9.19
N LYS A 100 -1.49 -27.13 -7.95
CA LYS A 100 -1.53 -26.17 -6.83
C LYS A 100 -0.19 -25.43 -6.67
N GLY A 101 0.93 -26.10 -6.97
CA GLY A 101 2.27 -25.51 -6.98
C GLY A 101 2.47 -24.38 -8.01
N LEU A 102 1.85 -24.45 -9.19
CA LEU A 102 1.95 -23.40 -10.21
C LEU A 102 1.19 -22.13 -9.79
N GLY A 103 0.02 -22.28 -9.16
CA GLY A 103 -0.73 -21.14 -8.63
C GLY A 103 0.02 -20.40 -7.52
N ILE A 104 0.67 -21.15 -6.63
CA ILE A 104 1.54 -20.59 -5.58
C ILE A 104 2.78 -19.92 -6.18
N ALA A 105 3.40 -20.51 -7.21
CA ALA A 105 4.54 -19.91 -7.89
C ALA A 105 4.18 -18.57 -8.56
N ILE A 106 3.03 -18.49 -9.24
CA ILE A 106 2.53 -17.25 -9.86
C ILE A 106 2.19 -16.21 -8.80
N ALA A 107 1.60 -16.60 -7.67
CA ALA A 107 1.32 -15.72 -6.53
C ALA A 107 2.60 -15.07 -5.99
N ILE A 108 3.64 -15.89 -5.75
CA ILE A 108 4.93 -15.42 -5.24
C ILE A 108 5.62 -14.49 -6.25
N LEU A 109 5.67 -14.89 -7.52
CA LEU A 109 6.28 -14.11 -8.59
C LEU A 109 5.59 -12.73 -8.74
N THR A 110 4.25 -12.72 -8.73
CA THR A 110 3.45 -11.49 -8.80
C THR A 110 3.71 -10.60 -7.58
N GLY A 111 3.74 -11.18 -6.38
CA GLY A 111 4.06 -10.44 -5.16
C GLY A 111 5.43 -9.76 -5.22
N ILE A 112 6.46 -10.49 -5.69
CA ILE A 112 7.82 -9.94 -5.85
C ILE A 112 7.85 -8.80 -6.87
N ILE A 113 7.18 -8.95 -8.02
CA ILE A 113 7.12 -7.92 -9.06
C ILE A 113 6.42 -6.67 -8.53
N LEU A 114 5.30 -6.81 -7.83
CA LEU A 114 4.55 -5.69 -7.26
C LEU A 114 5.34 -4.96 -6.17
N ILE A 115 6.01 -5.69 -5.29
CA ILE A 115 6.90 -5.09 -4.27
C ILE A 115 8.06 -4.36 -4.94
N GLY A 116 8.68 -4.96 -5.96
CA GLY A 116 9.75 -4.32 -6.75
C GLY A 116 9.28 -3.02 -7.42
N ALA A 117 8.08 -3.03 -8.00
CA ALA A 117 7.49 -1.85 -8.62
C ALA A 117 7.23 -0.72 -7.62
N VAL A 118 6.79 -1.03 -6.39
CA VAL A 118 6.64 -0.04 -5.32
C VAL A 118 7.98 0.57 -4.95
N LEU A 119 8.97 -0.26 -4.65
CA LEU A 119 10.26 0.21 -4.17
C LEU A 119 10.98 1.07 -5.22
N TRP A 120 10.77 0.74 -6.50
CA TRP A 120 11.25 1.54 -7.61
C TRP A 120 10.48 2.87 -7.74
N SER A 121 9.14 2.83 -7.67
CA SER A 121 8.27 4.00 -7.83
C SER A 121 8.40 5.02 -6.68
N THR A 122 8.59 4.57 -5.44
CA THR A 122 8.72 5.46 -4.27
C THR A 122 10.09 6.13 -4.15
N GLY A 123 11.06 5.77 -5.00
CA GLY A 123 12.44 6.27 -4.90
C GLY A 123 13.14 5.87 -3.60
N TRP A 124 12.56 4.95 -2.81
CA TRP A 124 13.23 4.37 -1.65
C TRP A 124 14.45 3.58 -2.07
N LEU A 125 14.37 2.86 -3.20
CA LEU A 125 15.49 2.10 -3.72
C LEU A 125 16.69 3.02 -4.06
N SER A 126 16.43 4.19 -4.65
CA SER A 126 17.50 5.16 -4.95
C SER A 126 18.07 5.81 -3.68
N LYS A 127 17.25 6.17 -2.69
CA LYS A 127 17.73 6.69 -1.40
C LYS A 127 18.58 5.66 -0.64
N ILE A 128 18.19 4.39 -0.65
CA ILE A 128 18.92 3.26 -0.05
C ILE A 128 20.27 3.07 -0.77
N ILE A 129 20.28 3.09 -2.10
CA ILE A 129 21.51 2.96 -2.91
C ILE A 129 22.43 4.17 -2.73
N GLU A 130 21.91 5.39 -2.66
CA GLU A 130 22.69 6.62 -2.45
C GLU A 130 23.24 6.73 -1.02
N THR A 131 22.47 6.35 -0.02
CA THR A 131 22.94 6.25 1.38
C THR A 131 24.00 5.15 1.54
N GLY A 132 23.93 4.11 0.70
CA GLY A 132 24.93 3.03 0.60
C GLY A 132 26.26 3.44 -0.05
N LYS A 133 26.32 4.55 -0.82
CA LYS A 133 27.56 5.03 -1.47
C LYS A 133 28.59 5.64 -0.50
N GLY A 134 28.29 5.79 0.78
CA GLY A 134 29.27 6.12 1.82
C GLY A 134 30.15 4.92 2.19
N SER A 135 31.46 5.13 2.40
CA SER A 135 32.49 4.08 2.60
C SER A 135 32.22 3.04 3.70
N ALA A 136 31.28 3.29 4.63
CA ALA A 136 30.86 2.33 5.67
C ALA A 136 29.45 1.74 5.42
N GLY A 137 28.67 2.30 4.49
CA GLY A 137 27.28 1.91 4.19
C GLY A 137 27.17 0.68 3.27
N ASN A 138 28.16 0.45 2.41
CA ASN A 138 28.18 -0.71 1.50
C ASN A 138 28.14 -2.06 2.22
N MET A 139 28.70 -2.15 3.44
CA MET A 139 28.77 -3.43 4.15
C MET A 139 27.43 -3.78 4.81
N VAL A 140 26.81 -2.81 5.49
CA VAL A 140 25.54 -3.04 6.21
C VAL A 140 24.37 -3.18 5.25
N LEU A 141 24.33 -2.37 4.19
CA LEU A 141 23.23 -2.39 3.22
C LEU A 141 23.24 -3.69 2.40
N GLN A 142 24.43 -4.14 2.00
CA GLN A 142 24.59 -5.43 1.32
C GLN A 142 24.25 -6.59 2.25
N SER A 143 24.63 -6.54 3.53
CA SER A 143 24.24 -7.56 4.52
C SER A 143 22.73 -7.59 4.77
N VAL A 144 22.06 -6.44 4.91
CA VAL A 144 20.61 -6.39 5.16
C VAL A 144 19.82 -6.86 3.95
N VAL A 145 20.18 -6.43 2.74
CA VAL A 145 19.54 -6.90 1.49
C VAL A 145 19.75 -8.41 1.32
N PHE A 146 20.96 -8.90 1.59
CA PHE A 146 21.28 -10.33 1.51
C PHE A 146 20.50 -11.15 2.55
N VAL A 147 20.36 -10.65 3.79
CA VAL A 147 19.54 -11.28 4.84
C VAL A 147 18.05 -11.28 4.46
N VAL A 148 17.53 -10.19 3.88
CA VAL A 148 16.14 -10.13 3.41
C VAL A 148 15.89 -11.12 2.28
N ILE A 149 16.81 -11.22 1.32
CA ILE A 149 16.74 -12.21 0.23
C ILE A 149 16.80 -13.64 0.79
N ILE A 150 17.72 -13.93 1.73
CA ILE A 150 17.83 -15.23 2.38
C ILE A 150 16.55 -15.56 3.16
N LEU A 151 15.97 -14.61 3.91
CA LEU A 151 14.73 -14.82 4.63
C LEU A 151 13.57 -15.12 3.67
N VAL A 152 13.48 -14.41 2.55
CA VAL A 152 12.49 -14.69 1.50
C VAL A 152 12.70 -16.09 0.92
N VAL A 153 13.95 -16.47 0.60
CA VAL A 153 14.28 -17.80 0.08
C VAL A 153 13.98 -18.90 1.10
N ILE A 154 14.29 -18.71 2.39
CA ILE A 154 13.99 -19.67 3.45
C ILE A 154 12.48 -19.82 3.64
N ILE A 155 11.72 -18.72 3.67
CA ILE A 155 10.26 -18.76 3.78
C ILE A 155 9.65 -19.52 2.60
N VAL A 156 10.15 -19.28 1.38
CA VAL A 156 9.71 -19.97 0.16
C VAL A 156 10.11 -21.45 0.20
N ALA A 157 11.33 -21.78 0.61
CA ALA A 157 11.84 -23.16 0.70
C ALA A 157 11.16 -23.98 1.80
N MET A 158 10.87 -23.38 2.94
CA MET A 158 10.16 -24.05 4.05
C MET A 158 8.71 -24.34 3.71
N LYS A 159 8.07 -23.49 2.90
CA LYS A 159 6.70 -23.75 2.42
C LYS A 159 6.61 -24.92 1.44
N GLY A 160 7.72 -25.34 0.81
CA GLY A 160 7.78 -26.50 -0.07
C GLY A 160 7.96 -27.85 0.63
N LYS A 161 8.21 -27.88 1.96
CA LYS A 161 8.53 -29.13 2.69
C LYS A 161 7.36 -29.69 3.53
N ASN A 162 6.29 -28.93 3.72
CA ASN A 162 5.14 -29.37 4.53
C ASN A 162 4.05 -30.13 3.75
N GLU A 163 4.24 -30.40 2.45
CA GLU A 163 3.31 -31.23 1.67
C GLU A 163 3.76 -32.70 1.48
N SER A 164 4.82 -33.16 2.18
CA SER A 164 5.33 -34.55 2.01
C SER A 164 5.32 -35.44 3.26
N LYS A 165 4.58 -35.09 4.32
CA LYS A 165 4.55 -35.89 5.57
C LYS A 165 3.18 -36.10 6.21
N GLU A 166 2.13 -36.13 5.41
CA GLU A 166 0.87 -36.79 5.79
C GLU A 166 0.40 -37.69 4.64
N GLU A 167 1.15 -38.77 4.42
CA GLU A 167 0.64 -40.06 3.95
C GLU A 167 1.31 -41.17 4.77
#